data_AF-A0A7C1DDH4-F1
#
_entry.id   AF-A0A7C1DDH4-F1
#
_cell.length_a   1.000
_cell.length_b   1.000
_cell.length_c   1.000
_cell.angle_alpha   90.00
_cell.angle_beta   90.00
_cell.angle_gamma   90.00
#
_symmetry.space_group_name_H-M   'P 1'
#
loop_
_entity.id
_entity.type
_entity.pdbx_description
1 polymer ?
#
loop_
_entity_poly.entity_id
_entity_poly.type
_entity_poly.pdbx_seq_one_letter_code
_entity_poly.pdbx_strand_id
1 'polypeptide(L)' 'MSLGALALVSALPIVLALVLMAGLRWPATRAMPLAWLATAVAGITVWSLPVGYVAALSIEGIITAVGILIIVFGAIL' A
#
# COMPACT_ATOMS: atom_id res chain seq x y z
N MET A 1 -3.67 20.10 -9.03
CA MET A 1 -3.61 20.21 -7.55
C MET A 1 -2.32 20.92 -7.16
N SER A 2 -2.29 21.65 -6.03
CA SER A 2 -1.03 22.20 -5.53
C SER A 2 -0.13 21.08 -5.03
N LEU A 3 1.20 21.30 -5.03
CA LEU A 3 2.17 20.29 -4.59
C LEU A 3 1.87 19.77 -3.17
N GLY A 4 1.46 20.66 -2.27
CA GLY A 4 1.08 20.31 -0.89
C GLY A 4 -0.13 19.39 -0.83
N ALA A 5 -1.12 19.57 -1.72
CA ALA A 5 -2.29 18.70 -1.77
C ALA A 5 -1.92 17.30 -2.28
N LEU A 6 -1.03 17.18 -3.27
CA LEU A 6 -0.54 15.87 -3.75
C LEU A 6 0.25 15.14 -2.67
N ALA A 7 1.06 15.86 -1.89
CA ALA A 7 1.81 15.29 -0.76
C ALA A 7 0.85 14.70 0.29
N LEU A 8 -0.22 15.42 0.64
CA LEU A 8 -1.23 14.94 1.58
C LEU A 8 -1.94 13.68 1.07
N VAL A 9 -2.32 13.63 -0.21
CA VAL A 9 -2.94 12.44 -0.80
C VAL A 9 -1.97 11.25 -0.77
N SER A 10 -0.68 11.46 -1.08
CA SER A 10 0.31 10.38 -1.05
C SER A 10 0.58 9.84 0.35
N ALA A 11 0.42 10.66 1.39
CA ALA A 11 0.56 10.25 2.79
C ALA A 11 -0.64 9.46 3.32
N LEU A 12 -1.80 9.56 2.68
CA LEU A 12 -3.06 8.99 3.16
C LEU A 12 -2.99 7.49 3.47
N PRO A 13 -2.42 6.62 2.62
CA PRO A 13 -2.38 5.18 2.90
C PRO A 13 -1.51 4.83 4.11
N ILE A 14 -0.41 5.58 4.31
CA ILE A 14 0.51 5.40 5.44
C ILE A 14 -0.18 5.82 6.73
N VAL A 15 -0.83 6.99 6.72
CA VAL A 15 -1.60 7.48 7.87
C VAL A 15 -2.74 6.52 8.19
N LEU A 16 -3.43 5.99 7.19
CA LEU A 16 -4.50 4.99 7.37
C LEU A 16 -3.95 3.73 8.06
N ALA A 17 -2.83 3.19 7.56
CA ALA A 17 -2.17 2.01 8.15
C ALA A 17 -1.77 2.26 9.61
N LEU A 18 -1.18 3.42 9.91
CA LEU A 18 -0.79 3.82 11.27
C LEU A 18 -1.99 3.94 12.21
N VAL A 19 -3.05 4.62 11.77
CA VAL A 19 -4.25 4.80 12.61
C VAL A 19 -4.94 3.46 12.86
N LEU A 20 -5.07 2.60 11.84
CA LEU A 20 -5.74 1.31 11.99
C LEU A 20 -4.92 0.35 12.87
N MET A 21 -3.61 0.24 12.66
CA MET A 21 -2.78 -0.72 13.40
C MET A 21 -2.29 -0.19 14.75
N ALA A 22 -1.77 1.03 14.82
CA ALA A 22 -1.23 1.58 16.07
C ALA A 22 -2.32 2.22 16.95
N GLY A 23 -3.29 2.90 16.33
CA GLY A 23 -4.39 3.56 17.04
C GLY A 23 -5.49 2.58 17.45
N LEU A 24 -6.13 1.94 16.46
CA LEU A 24 -7.28 1.06 16.67
C LEU A 24 -6.89 -0.40 16.96
N ARG A 25 -5.59 -0.75 16.91
CA ARG A 25 -5.07 -2.10 17.14
C ARG A 25 -5.71 -3.17 16.26
N TRP A 26 -6.07 -2.81 15.03
CA TRP A 26 -6.59 -3.78 14.06
C TRP A 26 -5.48 -4.74 13.62
N PRO A 27 -5.83 -6.01 13.35
CA PRO A 27 -4.87 -6.96 12.83
C PRO A 27 -4.35 -6.49 11.46
N ALA A 28 -3.06 -6.68 11.22
CA ALA A 28 -2.41 -6.32 9.96
C ALA A 28 -3.13 -6.94 8.74
N THR A 29 -3.70 -8.14 8.90
CA THR A 29 -4.51 -8.84 7.89
C THR A 29 -5.71 -8.02 7.39
N ARG A 30 -6.25 -7.10 8.19
CA ARG A 30 -7.36 -6.21 7.81
C ARG A 30 -6.88 -4.80 7.44
N ALA A 31 -5.92 -4.27 8.18
CA ALA A 31 -5.43 -2.91 7.96
C ALA A 31 -4.66 -2.76 6.64
N MET A 32 -3.83 -3.76 6.28
CA MET A 32 -2.99 -3.69 5.09
C MET A 32 -3.81 -3.72 3.78
N PRO A 33 -4.82 -4.59 3.60
CA PRO A 33 -5.69 -4.53 2.42
C PRO A 33 -6.44 -3.20 2.27
N LEU A 34 -6.87 -2.59 3.37
CA LEU A 34 -7.52 -1.28 3.35
C LEU A 34 -6.57 -0.17 2.90
N ALA A 35 -5.33 -0.18 3.39
CA ALA A 35 -4.30 0.76 2.95
C ALA A 35 -3.94 0.57 1.46
N TRP A 36 -3.87 -0.67 0.98
CA TRP A 36 -3.71 -0.95 -0.44
C TRP A 36 -4.88 -0.40 -1.27
N LEU A 37 -6.13 -0.64 -0.84
CA LEU A 37 -7.31 -0.15 -1.54
C LEU A 37 -7.34 1.38 -1.62
N ALA A 38 -7.01 2.06 -0.52
CA ALA A 38 -6.90 3.51 -0.49
C ALA A 38 -5.84 4.01 -1.49
N THR A 39 -4.68 3.34 -1.57
CA THR A 39 -3.63 3.66 -2.54
C THR A 39 -4.09 3.46 -3.98
N ALA A 40 -4.76 2.34 -4.28
CA ALA A 40 -5.24 2.02 -5.62
C ALA A 40 -6.29 3.04 -6.08
N VAL A 41 -7.26 3.38 -5.23
CA VAL A 41 -8.29 4.38 -5.53
C VAL A 41 -7.67 5.76 -5.72
N ALA A 42 -6.73 6.16 -4.86
CA ALA A 42 -6.05 7.44 -5.00
C ALA A 42 -5.23 7.50 -6.30
N GLY A 43 -4.48 6.44 -6.64
CA GLY A 43 -3.72 6.34 -7.88
C GLY A 43 -4.56 6.51 -9.15
N ILE A 44 -5.75 5.88 -9.18
CA ILE A 44 -6.67 5.96 -10.32
C ILE A 44 -7.36 7.32 -10.39
N THR A 45 -7.77 7.89 -9.26
CA THR A 45 -8.60 9.11 -9.24
C THR A 45 -7.78 10.39 -9.28
N VAL A 46 -6.66 10.46 -8.56
CA VAL A 46 -5.85 11.68 -8.40
C VAL A 46 -4.74 11.76 -9.45
N TRP A 47 -4.14 10.62 -9.79
CA TRP A 47 -3.05 10.54 -10.78
C TRP A 47 -3.48 9.95 -12.12
N SER A 48 -4.76 9.58 -12.27
CA SER A 48 -5.31 9.03 -13.52
C SER A 48 -4.51 7.86 -14.08
N LEU A 49 -3.97 7.01 -13.20
CA LEU A 49 -3.20 5.85 -13.60
C LEU A 49 -4.12 4.83 -14.33
N PRO A 50 -3.65 4.21 -15.43
CA PRO A 50 -4.39 3.14 -16.08
C PRO A 50 -4.65 1.99 -15.10
N VAL A 51 -5.88 1.46 -15.09
CA VAL A 51 -6.26 0.36 -14.18
C VAL A 51 -5.35 -0.86 -14.37
N GLY A 52 -4.98 -1.18 -15.62
CA GLY A 52 -4.04 -2.26 -15.92
C GLY A 52 -2.66 -2.05 -15.32
N TYR A 53 -2.20 -0.79 -15.21
CA TYR A 53 -0.93 -0.46 -14.59
C TYR A 53 -0.98 -0.64 -13.06
N VAL A 54 -2.07 -0.23 -12.41
CA VAL A 54 -2.29 -0.45 -10.97
C VAL A 54 -2.38 -1.95 -10.64
N ALA A 55 -3.03 -2.73 -11.50
CA ALA A 55 -3.06 -4.19 -11.37
C ALA A 55 -1.67 -4.81 -11.51
N ALA A 56 -0.87 -4.36 -12.49
CA ALA A 56 0.51 -4.80 -12.66
C ALA A 56 1.38 -4.49 -11.43
N LEU A 57 1.28 -3.28 -10.86
CA LEU A 57 1.98 -2.90 -9.63
C LEU A 57 1.55 -3.76 -8.43
N SER A 58 0.29 -4.18 -8.39
CA SER A 58 -0.21 -5.06 -7.32
C SER A 58 0.41 -6.46 -7.42
N ILE A 59 0.57 -6.99 -8.63
CA ILE A 59 1.28 -8.25 -8.88
C ILE A 59 2.76 -8.12 -8.51
N GLU A 60 3.40 -7.02 -8.92
CA GLU A 60 4.79 -6.73 -8.58
C GLU A 60 5.00 -6.66 -7.06
N GLY A 61 4.09 -6.01 -6.33
CA GLY A 61 4.09 -6.02 -4.87
C GLY A 61 4.01 -7.42 -4.24
N ILE A 62 3.22 -8.33 -4.81
CA ILE A 62 3.17 -9.74 -4.36
C ILE A 62 4.49 -10.44 -4.61
N ILE A 63 5.08 -10.27 -5.79
CA ILE A 63 6.39 -10.85 -6.13
C ILE A 63 7.46 -10.36 -5.15
N THR A 64 7.47 -9.06 -4.87
CA THR A 64 8.38 -8.44 -3.89
C THR A 64 8.15 -9.00 -2.49
N ALA A 65 6.90 -9.17 -2.06
CA ALA A 65 6.59 -9.78 -0.77
C ALA A 65 7.12 -11.23 -0.67
N VAL A 66 6.94 -12.04 -1.72
CA VAL A 66 7.51 -13.40 -1.78
C VAL A 66 9.03 -13.36 -1.70
N GLY A 67 9.68 -12.43 -2.42
CA GLY A 67 11.12 -12.24 -2.32
C GLY A 67 11.60 -11.93 -0.91
N ILE A 68 10.89 -11.06 -0.19
CA ILE A 68 11.16 -10.76 1.22
C ILE A 68 11.00 -12.02 2.09
N LEU A 69 9.94 -12.80 1.89
CA LEU A 69 9.75 -14.05 2.64
C LEU A 69 10.90 -15.03 2.39
N ILE A 70 11.35 -15.18 1.14
CA ILE A 70 12.50 -16.03 0.80
C ILE A 70 13.76 -15.53 1.50
N ILE A 71 14.03 -14.21 1.49
CA ILE A 71 15.20 -13.63 2.17
C ILE A 71 15.14 -13.89 3.68
N VAL A 72 14.00 -13.63 4.31
CA VAL A 72 13.82 -13.77 5.77
C VAL A 72 13.88 -15.24 6.19
N PHE A 73 13.13 -16.13 5.54
CA PHE A 73 13.15 -17.55 5.88
C PHE A 73 14.46 -18.22 5.48
N GLY A 74 15.07 -17.82 4.37
CA GLY A 74 16.39 -18.30 3.95
C GLY A 74 17.52 -17.89 4.89
N ALA A 75 17.39 -16.77 5.61
CA ALA A 75 18.37 -16.36 6.61
C ALA A 75 18.25 -17.12 7.95
N ILE A 76 17.10 -17.75 8.22
CA ILE A 76 16.86 -18.53 9.44
C ILE A 76 17.31 -20.00 9.28
N LEU A 77 17.36 -20.50 8.04
CA LEU A 77 17.81 -21.85 7.69
C LEU A 77 19.34 -21.96 7.70
#